data_AF-A0A438GZA3-F1
#
_entry.id   AF-A0A438GZA3-F1
#
_cell.length_a   1.000
_cell.length_b   1.000
_cell.length_c   1.000
_cell.angle_alpha   90.00
_cell.angle_beta   90.00
_cell.angle_gamma   90.00
#
_symmetry.space_group_name_H-M   'P 1'
#
loop_
_entity.id
_entity.type
_entity.pdbx_description
1 polymer ?
#
loop_
_entity_poly.entity_id
_entity_poly.type
_entity_poly.pdbx_seq_one_letter_code
_entity_poly.pdbx_strand_id
1 'polypeptide(L)'
;MKEGLIRTLNEGEQIVQHLDNALLLESFRNGELVQTRDEIRKELVNFYKAKMNPILLVELDGRGLMEAPKNEAWDEANEMHLMNDKISKLSDNPNCPKLSVLFLQELYNLEELVIEDCPEINSIVTHEVLAEDVGPWVWYLPKLKKISLHYMPKLVSISSNGVGIGPRLECLSFYDCPSLKILSPEEVSSSELKVIIGEAGWWSALKWNKSEQFEQPNLDAIFVPIERDIDSRTQLAEIND
;
A
#
# COMPACT_ATOMS: atom_id res chain seq x y z
N MET A 1 -10.39 23.34 -10.46
CA MET A 1 -11.82 22.98 -10.45
C MET A 1 -11.94 21.78 -9.52
N LYS A 2 -12.21 22.01 -8.22
CA LYS A 2 -12.50 20.94 -7.25
C LYS A 2 -14.00 20.71 -7.33
N GLU A 3 -14.46 19.83 -8.20
CA GLU A 3 -15.84 19.32 -8.12
C GLU A 3 -15.86 18.22 -7.08
N GLY A 4 -15.94 18.61 -5.81
CA GLY A 4 -16.34 17.65 -4.77
C GLY A 4 -17.75 17.19 -5.07
N LEU A 5 -17.96 15.87 -5.21
CA LEU A 5 -19.27 15.26 -5.43
C LEU A 5 -20.29 15.62 -4.33
N ILE A 6 -19.81 16.03 -3.16
CA ILE A 6 -20.59 16.29 -1.96
C ILE A 6 -20.08 17.62 -1.37
N ARG A 7 -20.98 18.56 -1.06
CA ARG A 7 -20.59 19.89 -0.54
C ARG A 7 -20.74 19.98 0.98
N THR A 8 -21.53 19.11 1.60
CA THR A 8 -21.72 19.03 3.05
C THR A 8 -21.92 17.59 3.54
N LEU A 9 -21.62 17.30 4.80
CA LEU A 9 -21.83 15.98 5.41
C LEU A 9 -23.29 15.49 5.27
N ASN A 10 -24.26 16.38 5.51
CA ASN A 10 -25.69 16.08 5.39
C ASN A 10 -26.13 15.73 3.96
N GLU A 11 -25.51 16.36 2.94
CA GLU A 11 -25.73 15.95 1.54
C GLU A 11 -25.17 14.54 1.30
N GLY A 12 -24.00 14.22 1.88
CA GLY A 12 -23.40 12.90 1.78
C GLY A 12 -24.27 11.81 2.42
N GLU A 13 -24.76 12.06 3.64
CA GLU A 13 -25.68 11.17 4.34
C GLU A 13 -26.96 10.92 3.54
N GLN A 14 -27.55 11.97 2.93
CA GLN A 14 -28.72 11.83 2.08
C GLN A 14 -28.43 11.01 0.81
N ILE A 15 -27.26 11.20 0.19
CA ILE A 15 -26.86 10.41 -0.99
C ILE A 15 -26.70 8.94 -0.60
N VAL A 16 -25.98 8.63 0.49
CA VAL A 16 -25.82 7.25 0.98
C VAL A 16 -27.18 6.63 1.28
N GLN A 17 -28.08 7.37 1.95
CA GLN A 17 -29.42 6.89 2.25
C GLN A 17 -30.24 6.63 0.98
N HIS A 18 -30.13 7.48 -0.04
CA HIS A 18 -30.80 7.24 -1.32
C HIS A 18 -30.25 6.00 -2.04
N LEU A 19 -28.94 5.78 -2.00
CA LEU A 19 -28.30 4.61 -2.59
C LEU A 19 -28.67 3.31 -1.85
N ASP A 20 -28.75 3.35 -0.52
CA ASP A 20 -29.25 2.25 0.31
C ASP A 20 -30.73 1.95 0.03
N ASN A 21 -31.57 2.99 -0.02
CA ASN A 21 -33.00 2.87 -0.38
C ASN A 21 -33.20 2.32 -1.81
N ALA A 22 -32.28 2.63 -2.72
CA ALA A 22 -32.26 2.12 -4.08
C ALA A 22 -31.71 0.68 -4.18
N LEU A 23 -31.35 0.06 -3.04
CA LEU A 23 -30.76 -1.28 -2.95
C LEU A 23 -29.43 -1.39 -3.71
N LEU A 24 -28.72 -0.27 -3.85
CA LEU A 24 -27.39 -0.22 -4.48
C LEU A 24 -26.27 -0.50 -3.48
N LEU A 25 -26.54 -0.26 -2.20
CA LEU A 25 -25.63 -0.52 -1.08
C LEU A 25 -26.17 -1.62 -0.15
N GLU A 26 -25.26 -2.14 0.67
CA GLU A 26 -25.48 -3.01 1.81
C GLU A 26 -24.85 -2.36 3.04
N SER A 27 -25.55 -2.37 4.17
CA SER A 27 -25.06 -1.84 5.44
C SER A 27 -24.53 -2.94 6.36
N PHE A 28 -23.40 -2.66 7.01
CA PHE A 28 -22.76 -3.51 8.01
C PHE A 28 -22.63 -2.76 9.34
N ARG A 29 -22.41 -3.51 10.43
CA ARG A 29 -22.25 -2.98 11.80
C ARG A 29 -23.33 -1.94 12.16
N ASN A 30 -24.60 -2.30 11.98
CA ASN A 30 -25.74 -1.43 12.28
C ASN A 30 -25.75 -0.08 11.51
N GLY A 31 -25.16 -0.01 10.33
CA GLY A 31 -25.18 1.18 9.48
C GLY A 31 -23.95 2.08 9.57
N GLU A 32 -22.93 1.70 10.36
CA GLU A 32 -21.65 2.43 10.39
C GLU A 32 -20.85 2.31 9.10
N LEU A 33 -21.00 1.20 8.38
CA LEU A 33 -20.31 0.93 7.12
C LEU A 33 -21.33 0.58 6.06
N VAL A 34 -21.10 1.09 4.85
CA VAL A 34 -21.88 0.75 3.65
C VAL A 34 -20.96 0.28 2.54
N GLN A 35 -21.37 -0.73 1.79
CA GLN A 35 -20.62 -1.27 0.66
C GLN A 35 -21.56 -1.44 -0.54
N THR A 36 -21.06 -1.28 -1.76
CA THR A 36 -21.82 -1.64 -2.96
C THR A 36 -22.10 -3.14 -2.98
N ARG A 37 -23.33 -3.52 -3.33
CA ARG A 37 -23.69 -4.93 -3.47
C ARG A 37 -22.83 -5.62 -4.52
N ASP A 38 -22.52 -6.88 -4.27
CA ASP A 38 -21.59 -7.64 -5.12
C ASP A 38 -22.05 -7.77 -6.57
N GLU A 39 -23.36 -7.91 -6.82
CA GLU A 39 -23.92 -8.00 -8.17
C GLU A 39 -23.75 -6.68 -8.92
N ILE A 40 -24.00 -5.57 -8.22
CA ILE A 40 -23.96 -4.22 -8.81
C ILE A 40 -22.52 -3.80 -9.05
N ARG A 41 -21.64 -4.07 -8.09
CA ARG A 41 -20.21 -3.86 -8.23
C ARG A 41 -19.66 -4.59 -9.46
N LYS A 42 -20.03 -5.86 -9.67
CA LYS A 42 -19.62 -6.63 -10.85
C LYS A 42 -20.06 -5.97 -12.16
N GLU A 43 -21.30 -5.50 -12.24
CA GLU A 43 -21.83 -4.83 -13.45
C GLU A 43 -21.16 -3.47 -13.69
N LEU A 44 -20.95 -2.67 -12.64
CA LEU A 44 -20.21 -1.41 -12.74
C LEU A 44 -18.79 -1.64 -13.23
N VAL A 45 -18.08 -2.61 -12.65
CA VAL A 45 -16.73 -2.98 -13.07
C VAL A 45 -16.70 -3.43 -14.52
N ASN A 46 -17.65 -4.27 -14.96
CA ASN A 46 -17.74 -4.69 -16.37
C ASN A 46 -17.96 -3.50 -17.31
N PHE A 47 -18.83 -2.57 -16.93
CA PHE A 47 -19.09 -1.35 -17.67
C PHE A 47 -17.83 -0.47 -17.77
N TYR A 48 -17.10 -0.30 -16.65
CA TYR A 48 -15.85 0.47 -16.64
C TYR A 48 -14.72 -0.23 -17.38
N LYS A 49 -14.56 -1.56 -17.30
CA LYS A 49 -13.58 -2.34 -18.07
C LYS A 49 -13.82 -2.27 -19.58
N ALA A 50 -15.06 -2.11 -20.03
CA ALA A 50 -15.36 -1.91 -21.44
C ALA A 50 -15.03 -0.49 -21.92
N LYS A 51 -14.95 0.48 -21.00
CA LYS A 51 -14.78 1.91 -21.28
C LYS A 51 -13.36 2.42 -21.00
N MET A 52 -12.67 1.80 -20.05
CA MET A 52 -11.26 1.98 -19.71
C MET A 52 -10.45 0.81 -20.27
N ASN A 53 -9.21 1.03 -20.68
CA ASN A 53 -8.36 -0.03 -21.22
C ASN A 53 -8.19 -1.14 -20.15
N PRO A 54 -8.53 -2.42 -20.40
CA PRO A 54 -8.56 -3.48 -19.38
C PRO A 54 -7.25 -3.71 -18.62
N ILE A 55 -6.13 -3.22 -19.17
CA ILE A 55 -4.78 -3.25 -18.57
C ILE A 55 -4.68 -2.34 -17.32
N LEU A 56 -5.58 -1.36 -17.16
CA LEU A 56 -5.55 -0.35 -16.10
C LEU A 56 -6.26 -0.75 -14.80
N LEU A 57 -7.09 -1.81 -14.79
CA LEU A 57 -7.93 -2.13 -13.63
C LEU A 57 -8.03 -3.65 -13.44
N VAL A 58 -7.00 -4.24 -12.86
CA VAL A 58 -7.15 -5.51 -12.12
C VAL A 58 -7.66 -5.15 -10.73
N GLU A 59 -8.96 -4.87 -10.65
CA GLU A 59 -9.62 -4.61 -9.38
C GLU A 59 -10.03 -5.96 -8.75
N LEU A 60 -9.30 -6.34 -7.71
CA LEU A 60 -9.60 -7.51 -6.89
C LEU A 60 -10.40 -7.15 -5.64
N ASP A 61 -10.64 -5.85 -5.45
CA ASP A 61 -11.29 -5.25 -4.30
C ASP A 61 -12.53 -5.98 -3.80
N GLY A 62 -12.59 -6.13 -2.47
CA GLY A 62 -13.75 -6.59 -1.74
C GLY A 62 -14.23 -7.99 -2.13
N ARG A 63 -13.38 -8.81 -2.75
CA ARG A 63 -13.71 -10.22 -3.07
C ARG A 63 -13.47 -11.14 -1.87
N GLY A 64 -12.88 -10.62 -0.79
CA GLY A 64 -12.53 -11.40 0.38
C GLY A 64 -11.44 -12.41 0.07
N LEU A 65 -10.51 -12.04 -0.84
CA LEU A 65 -9.38 -12.89 -1.19
C LEU A 65 -8.61 -13.26 0.06
N MET A 66 -8.31 -14.54 0.21
CA MET A 66 -7.50 -15.05 1.31
C MET A 66 -6.03 -15.20 0.90
N GLU A 67 -5.77 -15.23 -0.40
CA GLU A 67 -4.47 -15.47 -1.02
C GLU A 67 -4.16 -14.38 -2.06
N ALA A 68 -2.88 -14.18 -2.34
CA ALA A 68 -2.42 -13.22 -3.33
C ALA A 68 -2.95 -13.55 -4.75
N PRO A 69 -3.06 -12.56 -5.66
CA PRO A 69 -3.37 -12.79 -7.06
C PRO A 69 -2.35 -13.70 -7.72
N LYS A 70 -2.77 -14.47 -8.74
CA LYS A 70 -1.87 -15.33 -9.52
C LYS A 70 -0.97 -14.51 -10.44
N ASN A 71 0.18 -15.09 -10.81
CA ASN A 71 1.22 -14.46 -11.64
C ASN A 71 0.69 -13.78 -12.91
N GLU A 72 -0.26 -14.39 -13.63
CA GLU A 72 -0.76 -13.81 -14.88
C GLU A 72 -1.42 -12.44 -14.66
N ALA A 73 -1.99 -12.19 -13.48
CA ALA A 73 -2.56 -10.90 -13.13
C ALA A 73 -1.47 -9.82 -12.91
N TRP A 74 -0.34 -10.19 -12.30
CA TRP A 74 0.78 -9.28 -12.02
C TRP A 74 1.56 -8.91 -13.29
N ASP A 75 1.67 -9.84 -14.25
CA ASP A 75 2.39 -9.63 -15.52
C ASP A 75 1.66 -8.67 -16.48
N GLU A 76 0.33 -8.60 -16.37
CA GLU A 76 -0.52 -7.81 -17.27
C GLU A 76 -0.95 -6.48 -16.68
N ALA A 77 -0.98 -6.33 -15.35
CA ALA A 77 -1.47 -5.13 -14.69
C ALA A 77 -0.52 -3.94 -14.84
N ASN A 78 -1.05 -2.78 -15.26
CA ASN A 78 -0.38 -1.49 -15.12
C ASN A 78 -0.68 -0.81 -13.78
N GLU A 79 -1.82 -1.15 -13.19
CA GLU A 79 -2.34 -0.61 -11.94
C GLU A 79 -3.19 -1.70 -11.26
N MET A 80 -3.02 -1.83 -9.94
CA MET A 80 -3.72 -2.86 -9.17
C MET A 80 -4.24 -2.34 -7.84
N HIS A 81 -5.48 -2.73 -7.56
CA HIS A 81 -6.22 -2.40 -6.36
C HIS A 81 -6.53 -3.72 -5.63
N LEU A 82 -5.99 -3.85 -4.41
CA LEU A 82 -6.15 -5.01 -3.52
C LEU A 82 -6.89 -4.63 -2.23
N MET A 83 -7.77 -3.63 -2.30
CA MET A 83 -8.37 -3.05 -1.10
C MET A 83 -9.42 -3.98 -0.51
N ASN A 84 -9.60 -3.93 0.82
CA ASN A 84 -10.68 -4.66 1.52
C ASN A 84 -10.67 -6.19 1.35
N ASP A 85 -9.49 -6.79 1.14
CA ASP A 85 -9.31 -8.23 1.11
C ASP A 85 -8.84 -8.82 2.46
N LYS A 86 -8.88 -10.16 2.57
CA LYS A 86 -8.44 -10.92 3.75
C LYS A 86 -7.03 -11.49 3.57
N ILE A 87 -6.28 -10.96 2.61
CA ILE A 87 -4.91 -11.38 2.31
C ILE A 87 -4.04 -11.13 3.53
N SER A 88 -3.28 -12.14 3.93
CA SER A 88 -2.35 -12.05 5.06
C SER A 88 -0.89 -11.92 4.63
N LYS A 89 -0.55 -12.37 3.42
CA LYS A 89 0.80 -12.29 2.87
C LYS A 89 0.74 -11.97 1.38
N LEU A 90 1.55 -11.00 0.95
CA LEU A 90 1.85 -10.72 -0.44
C LEU A 90 3.34 -11.04 -0.65
N SER A 91 3.69 -12.33 -0.55
CA SER A 91 5.06 -12.84 -0.69
C SER A 91 5.21 -13.88 -1.81
N ASP A 92 4.11 -14.46 -2.27
CA ASP A 92 4.11 -15.34 -3.45
C ASP A 92 4.10 -14.50 -4.74
N ASN A 93 5.26 -13.91 -5.03
CA ASN A 93 5.74 -13.54 -6.37
C ASN A 93 5.01 -12.42 -7.13
N PRO A 94 5.17 -11.13 -6.79
CA PRO A 94 4.69 -10.04 -7.63
C PRO A 94 5.83 -9.52 -8.52
N ASN A 95 6.46 -10.37 -9.34
CA ASN A 95 7.24 -9.84 -10.46
C ASN A 95 6.24 -9.12 -11.37
N CYS A 96 6.32 -7.81 -11.41
CA CYS A 96 5.27 -6.97 -11.97
C CYS A 96 5.86 -5.94 -12.95
N PRO A 97 6.31 -6.40 -14.13
CA PRO A 97 7.17 -5.62 -15.04
C PRO A 97 6.50 -4.36 -15.60
N LYS A 98 5.18 -4.28 -15.55
CA LYS A 98 4.38 -3.16 -16.06
C LYS A 98 3.67 -2.36 -14.97
N LEU A 99 3.63 -2.89 -13.74
CA LEU A 99 2.87 -2.29 -12.67
C LEU A 99 3.52 -0.97 -12.26
N SER A 100 2.76 0.11 -12.35
CA SER A 100 3.22 1.45 -12.03
C SER A 100 2.70 1.96 -10.68
N VAL A 101 1.52 1.46 -10.27
CA VAL A 101 0.82 1.86 -9.04
C VAL A 101 0.18 0.63 -8.39
N LEU A 102 0.35 0.50 -7.08
CA LEU A 102 -0.26 -0.55 -6.25
C LEU A 102 -1.00 0.08 -5.07
N PHE A 103 -2.29 -0.22 -4.95
CA PHE A 103 -3.15 0.26 -3.86
C PHE A 103 -3.42 -0.85 -2.84
N LEU A 104 -3.02 -0.63 -1.60
CA LEU A 104 -3.06 -1.61 -0.49
C LEU A 104 -3.96 -1.19 0.68
N GLN A 105 -4.95 -0.32 0.44
CA GLN A 105 -5.78 0.25 1.51
C GLN A 105 -6.65 -0.81 2.21
N GLU A 106 -6.85 -0.65 3.52
CA GLU A 106 -7.78 -1.48 4.32
C GLU A 106 -7.49 -2.99 4.32
N LEU A 107 -6.24 -3.39 4.02
CA LEU A 107 -5.76 -4.77 4.15
C LEU A 107 -5.46 -5.10 5.63
N TYR A 108 -6.51 -5.19 6.43
CA TYR A 108 -6.43 -5.36 7.89
C TYR A 108 -5.76 -6.66 8.37
N ASN A 109 -5.59 -7.64 7.47
CA ASN A 109 -4.95 -8.91 7.78
C ASN A 109 -3.53 -9.04 7.23
N LEU A 110 -3.06 -8.09 6.40
CA LEU A 110 -1.74 -8.17 5.78
C LEU A 110 -0.66 -8.07 6.86
N GLU A 111 0.19 -9.09 6.93
CA GLU A 111 1.32 -9.19 7.84
C GLU A 111 2.65 -8.98 7.12
N GLU A 112 2.74 -9.40 5.85
CA GLU A 112 3.97 -9.37 5.05
C GLU A 112 3.71 -8.84 3.64
N LEU A 113 4.49 -7.84 3.22
CA LEU A 113 4.53 -7.29 1.87
C LEU A 113 5.93 -7.45 1.29
N VAL A 114 6.08 -8.28 0.27
CA VAL A 114 7.33 -8.49 -0.45
C VAL A 114 7.11 -8.18 -1.92
N ILE A 115 7.83 -7.20 -2.46
CA ILE A 115 7.77 -6.82 -3.88
C ILE A 115 9.19 -6.81 -4.44
N GLU A 116 9.39 -7.54 -5.53
CA GLU A 116 10.66 -7.71 -6.20
C GLU A 116 10.51 -7.50 -7.72
N ASP A 117 11.56 -7.02 -8.38
CA ASP A 117 11.65 -6.90 -9.85
C ASP A 117 10.50 -6.11 -10.51
N CYS A 118 10.05 -5.01 -9.90
CA CYS A 118 9.01 -4.13 -10.45
C CYS A 118 9.58 -2.76 -10.88
N PRO A 119 10.12 -2.64 -12.11
CA PRO A 119 10.85 -1.46 -12.55
C PRO A 119 9.98 -0.23 -12.81
N GLU A 120 8.67 -0.40 -12.96
CA GLU A 120 7.73 0.67 -13.28
C GLU A 120 7.06 1.28 -12.04
N ILE A 121 7.09 0.60 -10.89
CA ILE A 121 6.51 1.11 -9.64
C ILE A 121 7.28 2.36 -9.22
N ASN A 122 6.56 3.48 -9.12
CA ASN A 122 7.10 4.72 -8.58
C ASN A 122 6.60 5.01 -7.16
N SER A 123 5.46 4.47 -6.78
CA SER A 123 4.83 4.70 -5.48
C SER A 123 3.99 3.50 -5.08
N ILE A 124 4.04 3.14 -3.80
CA ILE A 124 3.14 2.16 -3.19
C ILE A 124 2.09 2.99 -2.47
N VAL A 125 0.91 3.15 -3.09
CA VAL A 125 -0.07 4.11 -2.60
C VAL A 125 -0.93 3.44 -1.53
N THR A 126 -0.64 3.77 -0.27
CA THR A 126 -1.41 3.30 0.88
C THR A 126 -2.59 4.19 1.25
N HIS A 127 -2.95 5.20 0.44
CA HIS A 127 -4.20 5.97 0.61
C HIS A 127 -4.54 6.90 -0.58
N GLU A 128 -5.83 7.05 -0.92
CA GLU A 128 -6.32 8.08 -1.86
C GLU A 128 -6.83 9.35 -1.15
N VAL A 129 -7.15 9.28 0.15
CA VAL A 129 -7.74 10.44 0.85
C VAL A 129 -6.65 11.37 1.40
N LEU A 130 -6.94 12.66 1.37
CA LEU A 130 -6.03 13.70 1.87
C LEU A 130 -5.83 13.52 3.39
N ALA A 131 -4.58 13.67 3.85
CA ALA A 131 -4.20 13.58 5.26
C ALA A 131 -4.93 14.58 6.19
N GLU A 132 -5.66 15.55 5.61
CA GLU A 132 -6.44 16.57 6.32
C GLU A 132 -7.79 16.05 6.85
N ASP A 133 -8.36 14.99 6.26
CA ASP A 133 -9.70 14.47 6.62
C ASP A 133 -9.66 13.20 7.49
N VAL A 134 -8.48 12.61 7.70
CA VAL A 134 -8.33 11.39 8.48
C VAL A 134 -7.52 11.70 9.73
N GLY A 135 -8.12 11.49 10.90
CA GLY A 135 -7.44 11.69 12.18
C GLY A 135 -6.13 10.88 12.26
N PRO A 136 -5.11 11.35 13.01
CA PRO A 136 -3.73 10.82 13.03
C PRO A 136 -3.56 9.38 13.56
N TRP A 137 -4.65 8.61 13.66
CA TRP A 137 -4.72 7.28 14.28
C TRP A 137 -5.29 6.19 13.37
N VAL A 138 -5.59 6.50 12.10
CA VAL A 138 -6.06 5.49 11.15
C VAL A 138 -4.86 4.77 10.55
N TRP A 139 -4.65 3.55 11.03
CA TRP A 139 -3.68 2.61 10.49
C TRP A 139 -4.34 1.76 9.40
N TYR A 140 -3.87 1.89 8.16
CA TYR A 140 -4.43 1.15 7.02
C TYR A 140 -3.98 -0.31 6.98
N LEU A 141 -2.80 -0.59 7.56
CA LEU A 141 -2.19 -1.91 7.63
C LEU A 141 -1.87 -2.27 9.08
N PRO A 142 -2.89 -2.43 9.97
CA PRO A 142 -2.69 -2.55 11.41
C PRO A 142 -1.94 -3.81 11.87
N LYS A 143 -1.87 -4.84 11.01
CA LYS A 143 -1.15 -6.10 11.28
C LYS A 143 0.16 -6.24 10.53
N LEU A 144 0.53 -5.28 9.69
CA LEU A 144 1.73 -5.40 8.88
C LEU A 144 2.96 -5.36 9.76
N LYS A 145 3.81 -6.37 9.59
CA LYS A 145 5.07 -6.57 10.31
C LYS A 145 6.28 -6.41 9.42
N LYS A 146 6.18 -6.75 8.13
CA LYS A 146 7.33 -6.78 7.22
C LYS A 146 7.01 -6.13 5.90
N ILE A 147 7.91 -5.25 5.47
CA ILE A 147 7.97 -4.73 4.10
C ILE A 147 9.35 -5.04 3.53
N SER A 148 9.40 -5.66 2.35
CA SER A 148 10.62 -5.95 1.60
C SER A 148 10.45 -5.54 0.16
N LEU A 149 11.26 -4.58 -0.28
CA LEU A 149 11.10 -3.84 -1.53
C LEU A 149 12.43 -3.82 -2.28
N HIS A 150 12.57 -4.70 -3.28
CA HIS A 150 13.85 -4.93 -3.96
C HIS A 150 13.74 -4.72 -5.48
N TYR A 151 14.83 -4.24 -6.08
CA TYR A 151 14.96 -4.05 -7.54
C TYR A 151 13.87 -3.14 -8.12
N MET A 152 13.61 -2.01 -7.45
CA MET A 152 12.61 -1.02 -7.87
C MET A 152 13.26 0.33 -8.21
N PRO A 153 13.86 0.47 -9.41
CA PRO A 153 14.61 1.65 -9.82
C PRO A 153 13.81 2.95 -9.84
N LYS A 154 12.48 2.91 -9.98
CA LYS A 154 11.63 4.11 -10.05
C LYS A 154 10.92 4.46 -8.75
N LEU A 155 11.00 3.60 -7.72
CA LEU A 155 10.33 3.84 -6.44
C LEU A 155 10.87 5.11 -5.79
N VAL A 156 10.00 6.11 -5.58
CA VAL A 156 10.37 7.39 -4.95
C VAL A 156 9.85 7.51 -3.52
N SER A 157 8.81 6.77 -3.15
CA SER A 157 8.16 6.83 -1.84
C SER A 157 7.39 5.52 -1.56
N ILE A 158 7.26 5.17 -0.27
CA ILE A 158 6.55 3.98 0.20
C ILE A 158 5.15 4.28 0.76
N SER A 159 4.86 5.54 1.10
CA SER A 159 3.53 5.99 1.51
C SER A 159 3.20 7.36 0.93
N SER A 160 1.97 7.53 0.44
CA SER A 160 1.49 8.84 0.03
C SER A 160 1.39 9.77 1.23
N ASN A 161 1.94 10.98 1.12
CA ASN A 161 1.81 12.07 2.09
C ASN A 161 2.40 11.82 3.49
N GLY A 162 3.37 10.90 3.63
CA GLY A 162 4.03 10.64 4.92
C GLY A 162 3.06 10.05 5.94
N VAL A 163 2.21 9.14 5.50
CA VAL A 163 1.26 8.45 6.36
C VAL A 163 1.96 7.26 6.97
N GLY A 164 1.77 7.07 8.28
CA GLY A 164 2.34 5.91 8.95
C GLY A 164 1.75 4.60 8.41
N ILE A 165 2.64 3.65 8.11
CA ILE A 165 2.29 2.39 7.42
C ILE A 165 1.43 1.50 8.32
N GLY A 166 1.91 1.25 9.54
CA GLY A 166 1.24 0.39 10.50
C GLY A 166 1.96 0.38 11.85
N PRO A 167 1.23 0.18 12.97
CA PRO A 167 1.78 0.27 14.31
C PRO A 167 2.61 -0.95 14.69
N ARG A 168 2.51 -2.06 13.95
CA ARG A 168 3.18 -3.34 14.22
C ARG A 168 4.36 -3.63 13.29
N LEU A 169 4.81 -2.63 12.54
CA LEU A 169 5.87 -2.81 11.56
C LEU A 169 7.19 -3.12 12.28
N GLU A 170 7.75 -4.31 12.03
CA GLU A 170 8.96 -4.81 12.69
C GLU A 170 10.20 -4.71 11.79
N CYS A 171 10.01 -4.82 10.46
CA CYS A 171 11.09 -4.94 9.49
C CYS A 171 10.81 -4.13 8.21
N LEU A 172 11.82 -3.36 7.80
CA LEU A 172 11.91 -2.72 6.49
C LEU A 172 13.16 -3.21 5.75
N SER A 173 13.03 -3.60 4.49
CA SER A 173 14.16 -4.05 3.68
C SER A 173 14.12 -3.39 2.29
N PHE A 174 15.22 -2.76 1.89
CA PHE A 174 15.36 -2.04 0.62
C PHE A 174 16.66 -2.43 -0.09
N TYR A 175 16.58 -2.82 -1.34
CA TYR A 175 17.76 -3.19 -2.13
C TYR A 175 17.58 -2.81 -3.59
N ASP A 176 18.60 -2.18 -4.19
CA ASP A 176 18.54 -1.69 -5.57
C ASP A 176 17.28 -0.83 -5.85
N CYS A 177 17.04 0.13 -4.94
CA CYS A 177 15.98 1.14 -5.03
C CYS A 177 16.59 2.55 -5.16
N PRO A 178 17.37 2.85 -6.22
CA PRO A 178 18.19 4.07 -6.32
C PRO A 178 17.40 5.40 -6.33
N SER A 179 16.11 5.37 -6.66
CA SER A 179 15.25 6.55 -6.64
C SER A 179 14.63 6.85 -5.27
N LEU A 180 14.65 5.88 -4.34
CA LEU A 180 14.11 6.03 -3.00
C LEU A 180 15.12 6.78 -2.14
N LYS A 181 15.08 8.11 -2.23
CA LYS A 181 16.05 9.01 -1.56
C LYS A 181 15.49 9.71 -0.34
N ILE A 182 14.18 9.62 -0.11
CA ILE A 182 13.48 10.33 0.94
C ILE A 182 12.60 9.34 1.68
N LEU A 183 12.69 9.32 3.02
CA LEU A 183 11.71 8.70 3.90
C LEU A 183 11.13 9.76 4.85
N SER A 184 9.91 9.55 5.33
CA SER A 184 9.30 10.39 6.36
C SER A 184 9.41 9.75 7.75
N PRO A 185 9.54 10.52 8.85
CA PRO A 185 9.51 9.98 10.20
C PRO A 185 8.27 9.15 10.52
N GLU A 186 7.13 9.50 9.91
CA GLU A 186 5.85 8.81 10.07
C GLU A 186 5.89 7.39 9.49
N GLU A 187 6.52 7.20 8.33
CA GLU A 187 6.66 5.89 7.68
C GLU A 187 7.40 4.88 8.57
N VAL A 188 8.33 5.38 9.39
CA VAL A 188 9.17 4.60 10.31
C VAL A 188 8.80 4.79 11.78
N SER A 189 7.60 5.32 12.06
CA SER A 189 7.18 5.70 13.41
C SER A 189 6.72 4.54 14.30
N SER A 190 6.69 3.31 13.78
CA SER A 190 6.28 2.15 14.57
C SER A 190 7.22 1.91 15.75
N SER A 191 6.66 1.78 16.95
CA SER A 191 7.41 1.42 18.16
C SER A 191 7.96 -0.01 18.14
N GLU A 192 7.45 -0.86 17.25
CA GLU A 192 7.85 -2.25 17.11
C GLU A 192 8.95 -2.43 16.06
N LEU A 193 9.41 -1.35 15.41
CA LEU A 193 10.41 -1.40 14.35
C LEU A 193 11.76 -1.82 14.94
N LYS A 194 12.20 -3.03 14.58
CA LYS A 194 13.41 -3.66 15.11
C LYS A 194 14.58 -3.60 14.16
N VAL A 195 14.32 -3.56 12.86
CA VAL A 195 15.37 -3.65 11.85
C VAL A 195 15.02 -2.89 10.58
N ILE A 196 16.03 -2.20 10.04
CA ILE A 196 16.00 -1.62 8.70
C ILE A 196 17.19 -2.16 7.93
N ILE A 197 16.95 -2.72 6.76
CA ILE A 197 17.97 -3.40 5.97
C ILE A 197 18.11 -2.67 4.64
N GLY A 198 19.34 -2.40 4.23
CA GLY A 198 19.59 -1.86 2.91
C GLY A 198 21.04 -1.60 2.61
N GLU A 199 21.34 -1.07 1.43
CA GLU A 199 22.71 -0.75 1.07
C GLU A 199 23.28 0.37 1.96
N ALA A 200 24.51 0.19 2.46
CA ALA A 200 25.17 1.20 3.30
C ALA A 200 25.27 2.57 2.59
N GLY A 201 25.55 2.55 1.28
CA GLY A 201 25.59 3.75 0.45
C GLY A 201 24.23 4.46 0.35
N TRP A 202 23.14 3.69 0.25
CA TRP A 202 21.78 4.22 0.27
C TRP A 202 21.45 4.88 1.61
N TRP A 203 21.70 4.19 2.74
CA TRP A 203 21.44 4.73 4.08
C TRP A 203 22.17 6.05 4.33
N SER A 204 23.45 6.10 3.98
CA SER A 204 24.26 7.32 4.14
C SER A 204 23.80 8.51 3.29
N ALA A 205 23.09 8.26 2.18
CA ALA A 205 22.59 9.28 1.27
C ALA A 205 21.12 9.64 1.51
N LEU A 206 20.43 8.91 2.38
CA LEU A 206 19.01 9.05 2.65
C LEU A 206 18.71 10.41 3.28
N LYS A 207 17.64 11.05 2.80
CA LYS A 207 17.13 12.30 3.36
C LYS A 207 15.83 12.06 4.09
N TRP A 208 15.60 12.81 5.15
CA TRP A 208 14.37 12.75 5.92
C TRP A 208 13.46 13.91 5.52
N ASN A 209 12.21 13.62 5.17
CA ASN A 209 11.22 14.67 4.98
C ASN A 209 10.97 15.37 6.32
N LYS A 210 10.83 16.69 6.31
CA LYS A 210 10.59 17.45 7.53
C LYS A 210 9.13 17.27 7.94
N SER A 211 8.92 16.67 9.10
CA SER A 211 7.62 16.65 9.75
C SER A 211 7.51 17.82 10.73
N GLU A 212 6.36 18.48 10.77
CA GLU A 212 6.04 19.43 11.85
C GLU A 212 5.63 18.71 13.13
N GLN A 213 5.31 17.41 13.05
CA GLN A 213 4.73 16.62 14.14
C GLN A 213 5.71 15.64 14.77
N PHE A 214 6.72 15.18 14.02
CA PHE A 214 7.68 14.16 14.47
C PHE A 214 9.13 14.65 14.36
N GLU A 215 9.90 14.47 15.43
CA GLU A 215 11.35 14.63 15.38
C GLU A 215 11.99 13.54 14.51
N GLN A 216 13.16 13.83 13.94
CA GLN A 216 13.90 12.85 13.15
C GLN A 216 14.30 11.67 14.06
N PRO A 217 13.91 10.42 13.73
CA PRO A 217 14.24 9.28 14.55
C PRO A 217 15.72 8.91 14.38
N ASN A 218 16.39 8.54 15.48
CA ASN A 218 17.72 7.95 15.42
C ASN A 218 17.57 6.43 15.21
N LEU A 219 17.75 5.99 13.97
CA LEU A 219 17.54 4.60 13.54
C LEU A 219 18.85 3.87 13.24
N ASP A 220 20.00 4.51 13.47
CA ASP A 220 21.32 3.92 13.17
C ASP A 220 21.57 2.64 13.97
N ALA A 221 20.98 2.51 15.16
CA ALA A 221 21.12 1.33 16.02
C ALA A 221 20.39 0.08 15.48
N ILE A 222 19.40 0.27 14.61
CA ILE A 222 18.60 -0.81 14.02
C ILE A 222 18.87 -1.01 12.53
N PHE A 223 19.77 -0.20 11.95
CA PHE A 223 20.15 -0.33 10.55
C PHE A 223 21.18 -1.46 10.36
N VAL A 224 20.89 -2.36 9.42
CA VAL A 224 21.76 -3.49 9.04
C VAL A 224 22.14 -3.33 7.57
N PRO A 225 23.43 -3.07 7.26
CA PRO A 225 23.88 -2.88 5.89
C PRO A 225 23.92 -4.20 5.11
N ILE A 226 23.54 -4.16 3.83
CA ILE A 226 23.76 -5.25 2.87
C ILE A 226 25.18 -5.13 2.31
N GLU A 227 25.98 -6.18 2.45
CA GLU A 227 27.34 -6.25 1.92
C GLU A 227 27.33 -6.72 0.45
N ARG A 228 28.03 -5.99 -0.44
CA ARG A 228 28.04 -6.28 -1.90
C ARG A 228 28.80 -7.54 -2.31
N ASP A 229 29.59 -8.14 -1.40
CA ASP A 229 30.57 -9.21 -1.71
C ASP A 229 30.08 -10.63 -1.40
N ILE A 230 28.98 -10.78 -0.66
CA ILE A 230 28.29 -12.06 -0.46
C ILE A 230 27.09 -12.05 -1.41
N ASP A 231 26.75 -13.20 -2.00
CA ASP A 231 25.58 -13.33 -2.88
C ASP A 231 24.36 -12.67 -2.20
N SER A 232 24.06 -11.44 -2.62
CA SER A 232 23.09 -10.58 -1.94
C SER A 232 21.71 -11.20 -1.97
N ARG A 233 21.45 -12.09 -2.94
CA ARG A 233 20.26 -12.93 -3.00
C ARG A 233 20.17 -13.93 -1.86
N THR A 234 21.28 -14.51 -1.42
CA THR A 234 21.31 -15.43 -0.27
C THR A 234 21.05 -14.68 1.04
N GLN A 235 21.61 -13.48 1.23
CA GLN A 235 21.32 -12.65 2.41
C GLN A 235 19.86 -12.18 2.44
N LEU A 236 19.34 -11.71 1.30
CA LEU A 236 17.95 -11.30 1.19
C LEU A 236 16.99 -12.47 1.43
N ALA A 237 17.33 -13.69 0.97
CA ALA A 237 16.54 -14.88 1.26
C ALA A 237 16.52 -15.21 2.78
N GLU A 238 17.65 -15.15 3.47
CA GLU A 238 17.72 -15.35 4.94
C GLU A 238 16.97 -14.28 5.73
N ILE A 239 16.87 -13.06 5.18
CA ILE A 239 16.10 -11.95 5.74
C ILE A 239 14.60 -12.10 5.44
N ASN A 240 14.26 -12.68 4.30
CA ASN A 240 12.89 -12.84 3.80
C ASN A 240 12.17 -14.07 4.40
N ASP A 241 12.90 -15.06 4.90
CA ASP A 241 12.40 -16.19 5.72
C ASP A 241 11.96 -15.77 7.15
#